data_AF-A0A2N7JHL8-F1
#
_entry.id   AF-A0A2N7JHL8-F1
#
_cell.length_a   1.000
_cell.length_b   1.000
_cell.length_c   1.000
_cell.angle_alpha   90.00
_cell.angle_beta   90.00
_cell.angle_gamma   90.00
#
_symmetry.space_group_name_H-M   'P 1'
#
loop_
_entity.id
_entity.type
_entity.pdbx_description
1 polymer ?
#
loop_
_entity_poly.entity_id
_entity_poly.type
_entity_poly.pdbx_seq_one_letter_code
_entity_poly.pdbx_strand_id
1 'polypeptide(L)'
;MLICAVMTRLNRAGLAFASSSLSIASIITTAGVALFPMIMPSSLMPSHSLTLWDGTSSELTLSIISVVAVIVVPIILGYTIWCYYKMFGRLDSQYIHDNSSSLY
;
A
#
# COMPACT_ATOMS: atom_id res chain seq x y z
N MET A 1 -13.82 -2.53 -7.83
CA MET A 1 -14.05 -3.95 -8.18
C MET A 1 -14.75 -4.18 -9.52
N LEU A 2 -15.86 -3.51 -9.87
CA LEU A 2 -16.54 -3.72 -11.17
C LEU A 2 -15.63 -3.45 -12.40
N ILE A 3 -14.79 -2.41 -12.34
CA ILE A 3 -13.82 -2.08 -13.39
C ILE A 3 -12.76 -3.19 -13.57
N CYS A 4 -12.34 -3.82 -12.46
CA CYS A 4 -11.42 -4.95 -12.51
C CYS A 4 -12.04 -6.16 -13.21
N ALA A 5 -13.30 -6.47 -12.92
CA ALA A 5 -14.03 -7.57 -13.56
C ALA A 5 -14.17 -7.37 -15.08
N VAL A 6 -14.36 -6.13 -15.54
CA VAL A 6 -14.41 -5.79 -16.97
C VAL A 6 -13.03 -5.85 -17.62
N MET A 7 -11.99 -5.34 -16.95
CA MET A 7 -10.60 -5.36 -17.46
C MET A 7 -10.03 -6.78 -17.57
N THR A 8 -10.38 -7.67 -16.63
CA THR A 8 -10.02 -9.10 -16.69
C THR A 8 -10.69 -9.80 -17.87
N ARG A 9 -11.97 -9.48 -18.16
CA ARG A 9 -12.67 -10.00 -19.35
C ARG A 9 -12.04 -9.53 -20.67
N LEU A 10 -11.39 -8.37 -20.67
CA LEU A 10 -10.66 -7.83 -21.83
C LEU A 10 -9.22 -8.37 -21.95
N ASN A 11 -8.83 -9.35 -21.13
CA ASN A 11 -7.52 -10.01 -21.16
C ASN A 11 -6.31 -9.06 -20.94
N ARG A 12 -6.55 -7.88 -20.34
CA ARG A 12 -5.51 -6.89 -20.00
C ARG A 12 -5.11 -7.05 -18.53
N ALA A 13 -4.41 -8.14 -18.21
CA ALA A 13 -4.04 -8.51 -16.84
C ALA A 13 -3.32 -7.39 -16.07
N GLY A 14 -2.45 -6.61 -16.73
CA GLY A 14 -1.77 -5.47 -16.10
C GLY A 14 -2.71 -4.35 -15.66
N LEU A 15 -3.74 -4.04 -16.46
CA LEU A 15 -4.74 -3.03 -16.10
C LEU A 15 -5.73 -3.55 -15.05
N ALA A 16 -6.06 -4.84 -15.09
CA ALA A 16 -6.85 -5.49 -14.05
C ALA A 16 -6.15 -5.39 -12.68
N PHE A 17 -4.84 -5.70 -12.62
CA PHE A 17 -4.03 -5.56 -11.40
C PHE A 17 -4.03 -4.12 -10.87
N ALA A 18 -3.73 -3.13 -11.73
CA ALA A 18 -3.75 -1.72 -11.35
C ALA A 18 -5.11 -1.27 -10.80
N SER A 19 -6.21 -1.70 -11.43
CA SER A 19 -7.57 -1.35 -10.98
C SER A 19 -7.96 -1.99 -9.64
N SER A 20 -7.40 -3.17 -9.32
CA SER A 20 -7.58 -3.82 -8.02
C SER A 20 -6.82 -3.08 -6.93
N SER A 21 -5.53 -2.78 -7.16
CA SER A 21 -4.71 -1.97 -6.24
C SER A 21 -5.33 -0.60 -5.97
N LEU A 22 -5.84 0.06 -7.01
CA LEU A 22 -6.52 1.35 -6.87
C LEU A 22 -7.85 1.24 -6.08
N SER A 23 -8.57 0.13 -6.24
CA SER A 23 -9.80 -0.11 -5.46
C SER A 23 -9.48 -0.23 -3.97
N ILE A 24 -8.43 -0.98 -3.62
CA ILE A 24 -7.97 -1.13 -2.23
C ILE A 24 -7.54 0.23 -1.67
N ALA A 25 -6.72 0.97 -2.43
CA ALA A 25 -6.28 2.31 -2.03
C ALA A 25 -7.47 3.25 -1.77
N SER A 26 -8.47 3.24 -2.66
CA SER A 26 -9.67 4.07 -2.53
C SER A 26 -10.48 3.75 -1.27
N ILE A 27 -10.60 2.47 -0.90
CA ILE A 27 -11.30 2.04 0.32
C ILE A 27 -10.56 2.56 1.55
N ILE A 28 -9.23 2.43 1.59
CA ILE A 28 -8.41 2.91 2.71
C ILE A 28 -8.49 4.44 2.82
N THR A 29 -8.39 5.17 1.70
CA THR A 29 -8.54 6.63 1.68
C THR A 29 -9.93 7.05 2.16
N THR A 30 -10.99 6.36 1.76
CA THR A 30 -12.36 6.66 2.19
C THR A 30 -12.51 6.45 3.69
N ALA A 31 -11.96 5.37 4.25
CA ALA A 31 -11.94 5.15 5.70
C ALA A 31 -11.16 6.24 6.42
N GLY A 32 -10.00 6.66 5.89
CA GLY A 32 -9.20 7.75 6.44
C GLY A 32 -9.92 9.10 6.43
N VAL A 33 -10.66 9.42 5.36
CA VAL A 33 -11.47 10.65 5.28
C VAL A 33 -12.67 10.58 6.22
N ALA A 34 -13.33 9.42 6.34
CA ALA A 34 -14.46 9.24 7.24
C ALA A 34 -14.07 9.31 8.73
N LEU A 35 -12.85 8.91 9.06
CA LEU A 35 -12.29 8.99 10.42
C LEU A 35 -11.67 10.36 10.72
N PHE A 36 -11.59 11.28 9.75
CA PHE A 36 -11.11 12.63 10.01
C PHE A 36 -12.22 13.43 10.74
N PRO A 37 -12.01 13.96 11.96
CA PRO A 37 -10.75 14.24 12.67
C PRO A 37 -10.42 13.32 13.88
N MET A 38 -11.15 12.22 14.05
CA MET A 38 -11.10 11.29 15.18
C MET A 38 -10.53 9.94 14.75
N ILE A 39 -9.22 9.74 14.91
CA ILE A 39 -8.54 8.48 14.51
C ILE A 39 -8.98 7.30 15.38
N MET A 40 -9.35 7.55 16.65
CA MET A 40 -9.91 6.54 17.56
C MET A 40 -10.87 7.18 18.58
N PRO A 41 -12.21 7.06 18.41
CA PRO A 41 -13.15 7.58 19.39
C PRO A 41 -13.16 6.71 20.66
N SER A 42 -12.93 7.33 21.83
CA SER A 42 -12.99 6.66 23.14
C SER A 42 -14.44 6.55 23.61
N SER A 43 -14.94 5.33 23.91
CA SER A 43 -16.34 5.12 24.30
C SER A 43 -16.66 5.39 25.78
N LEU A 44 -15.67 5.77 26.60
CA LEU A 44 -15.81 5.94 28.06
C LEU A 44 -15.73 7.40 28.54
N MET A 45 -14.98 8.28 27.85
CA MET A 45 -14.89 9.72 28.19
C MET A 45 -14.69 10.57 26.91
N PRO A 46 -15.66 11.40 26.51
CA PRO A 46 -15.62 12.19 25.27
C PRO A 46 -14.50 13.25 25.20
N SER A 47 -13.92 13.63 26.35
CA SER A 47 -12.91 14.69 26.50
C SER A 47 -11.47 14.25 26.27
N HIS A 48 -11.20 12.95 26.10
CA HIS A 48 -9.87 12.37 25.89
C HIS A 48 -9.73 11.71 24.51
N SER A 49 -10.52 12.18 23.54
CA SER A 49 -10.38 11.73 22.16
C SER A 49 -9.03 12.20 21.63
N LEU A 50 -8.15 11.25 21.25
CA LEU A 50 -6.92 11.55 20.53
C LEU A 50 -7.29 12.08 19.14
N THR A 51 -7.54 13.38 19.09
CA THR A 51 -7.66 14.12 17.85
C THR A 51 -6.28 14.25 17.22
N LEU A 52 -6.25 14.45 15.91
CA LEU A 52 -5.02 14.68 15.14
C LEU A 52 -4.16 15.85 15.69
N TRP A 53 -4.74 16.68 16.56
CA TRP A 53 -4.14 17.87 17.15
C TRP A 53 -3.46 17.64 18.52
N ASP A 54 -3.90 16.64 19.30
CA ASP A 54 -3.34 16.34 20.64
C ASP A 54 -2.47 15.07 20.66
N GLY A 55 -2.57 14.22 19.63
CA GLY A 55 -1.81 12.98 19.53
C GLY A 55 -0.46 13.10 18.82
N THR A 56 -0.09 14.31 18.36
CA THR A 56 1.17 14.52 17.64
C THR A 56 2.33 14.68 18.61
N SER A 57 3.33 13.82 18.47
CA SER A 57 4.64 13.97 19.12
C SER A 57 5.21 15.39 18.90
N SER A 58 6.07 15.84 19.83
CA SER A 58 6.75 17.15 19.77
C SER A 58 7.19 17.53 18.35
N GLU A 59 7.01 18.81 17.98
CA GLU A 59 7.23 19.31 16.60
C GLU A 59 8.60 18.91 16.02
N LEU A 60 9.63 18.84 16.87
CA LEU A 60 10.97 18.41 16.48
C LEU A 60 10.97 16.96 15.96
N THR A 61 10.36 16.03 16.70
CA THR A 61 10.32 14.61 16.34
C THR A 61 9.44 14.37 15.10
N LEU A 62 8.31 15.07 15.00
CA LEU A 62 7.42 14.99 13.85
C LEU A 62 8.09 15.48 12.56
N SER A 63 8.84 16.57 12.64
CA SER A 63 9.62 17.10 11.52
C SER A 63 10.70 16.10 11.08
N ILE A 64 11.45 15.52 12.03
CA ILE A 64 12.49 14.51 11.73
C ILE A 64 11.88 13.29 11.04
N ILE A 65 10.81 12.70 11.59
CA ILE A 65 10.22 11.49 10.99
C ILE A 65 9.59 11.77 9.62
N SER A 66 9.09 12.99 9.38
CA SER A 66 8.57 13.39 8.06
C SER A 66 9.70 13.46 7.02
N VAL A 67 10.85 14.05 7.36
CA VAL A 67 12.02 14.12 6.47
C VAL A 67 12.56 12.72 6.20
N VAL A 68 12.66 11.88 7.23
CA VAL A 68 13.08 10.47 7.08
C VAL A 68 12.11 9.73 6.17
N ALA A 69 10.79 9.86 6.36
CA ALA A 69 9.80 9.21 5.51
C ALA A 69 9.94 9.66 4.05
N VAL A 70 10.11 10.96 3.80
CA VAL A 70 10.28 11.51 2.45
C VAL A 70 11.53 10.95 1.73
N ILE A 71 12.59 10.61 2.46
CA ILE A 71 13.81 10.03 1.88
C ILE A 71 13.73 8.51 1.77
N VAL A 72 13.26 7.83 2.81
CA VAL A 72 13.28 6.36 2.91
C VAL A 72 12.21 5.73 2.03
N VAL A 73 11.01 6.31 1.95
CA VAL A 73 9.92 5.78 1.10
C VAL A 73 10.30 5.68 -0.38
N PRO A 74 10.86 6.70 -1.05
CA PRO A 74 11.24 6.57 -2.46
C PRO A 74 12.40 5.58 -2.67
N ILE A 75 13.33 5.45 -1.72
CA ILE A 75 14.38 4.42 -1.77
C ILE A 75 13.74 3.03 -1.73
N ILE A 76 12.76 2.82 -0.85
CA ILE A 76 12.04 1.56 -0.73
C ILE A 76 11.31 1.19 -2.02
N LEU A 77 10.59 2.16 -2.59
CA LEU A 77 9.90 1.98 -3.86
C LEU A 77 10.89 1.70 -5.01
N GLY A 78 12.03 2.37 -5.03
CA GLY A 78 13.07 2.17 -6.05
C GLY A 78 13.59 0.73 -6.09
N TYR A 79 14.02 0.17 -4.96
CA TYR A 79 14.49 -1.21 -4.95
C TYR A 79 13.35 -2.20 -5.21
N THR A 80 12.13 -1.91 -4.73
CA THR A 80 10.97 -2.78 -4.95
C THR A 80 10.66 -2.87 -6.45
N ILE A 81 10.63 -1.74 -7.16
CA ILE A 81 10.45 -1.69 -8.61
C ILE A 81 11.58 -2.45 -9.32
N TRP A 82 12.82 -2.27 -8.90
CA TRP A 82 13.97 -2.95 -9.50
C TRP A 82 13.90 -4.47 -9.33
N CYS A 83 13.53 -4.97 -8.14
CA CYS A 83 13.30 -6.39 -7.90
C CYS A 83 12.18 -6.95 -8.78
N TYR A 84 11.04 -6.25 -8.86
CA TYR A 84 9.93 -6.64 -9.74
C TYR A 84 10.35 -6.67 -11.21
N TYR A 85 11.16 -5.70 -11.65
CA TYR A 85 11.68 -5.66 -13.00
C TYR A 85 12.68 -6.80 -13.29
N LYS A 86 13.56 -7.12 -12.33
CA LYS A 86 14.53 -8.22 -12.47
C LYS A 86 13.87 -9.60 -12.49
N MET A 87 12.76 -9.78 -11.77
CA MET A 87 11.97 -11.01 -11.79
C MET A 87 10.89 -11.01 -12.88
N PHE A 88 10.88 -10.02 -13.77
CA PHE A 88 9.88 -9.92 -14.81
C PHE A 88 10.10 -10.99 -15.88
N GLY A 89 9.37 -12.09 -15.76
CA GLY A 89 9.40 -13.22 -16.69
C GLY A 89 8.17 -14.10 -16.49
N ARG A 90 7.74 -14.79 -17.54
CA ARG A 90 6.65 -15.78 -17.43
C ARG A 90 7.22 -17.06 -16.84
N LEU A 91 6.70 -17.49 -15.70
CA LEU A 91 7.02 -18.78 -15.12
C LEU A 91 6.31 -19.85 -15.96
N ASP A 92 7.07 -20.57 -16.79
CA ASP A 92 6.57 -21.72 -17.53
C ASP A 92 6.76 -23.01 -16.70
N SER A 93 5.88 -23.98 -16.93
CA SER A 93 5.95 -25.34 -16.38
C SER A 93 7.30 -26.01 -16.60
N GLN A 94 7.95 -25.78 -17.74
CA GLN A 94 9.31 -26.27 -18.02
C GLN A 94 10.38 -25.61 -17.14
N TYR A 95 10.23 -24.30 -16.85
CA TYR A 95 11.15 -23.58 -15.97
C TYR A 95 11.08 -24.07 -14.51
N ILE A 96 9.90 -24.53 -14.09
CA ILE A 96 9.67 -25.12 -12.76
C ILE A 96 10.28 -26.52 -12.67
N HIS A 97 10.22 -27.31 -13.75
CA HIS A 97 10.79 -28.66 -13.77
C HIS A 97 12.33 -28.62 -13.78
N ASP A 98 12.92 -27.68 -14.55
CA ASP A 98 14.38 -27.54 -14.69
C ASP A 98 15.07 -26.95 -13.44
N ASN A 99 14.34 -26.23 -12.58
CA ASN A 99 14.89 -25.60 -11.36
C ASN A 99 14.22 -26.08 -10.05
N SER A 100 13.66 -27.29 -10.03
CA SER A 100 12.85 -27.81 -8.91
C SER A 100 13.52 -27.77 -7.53
N SER A 101 14.86 -27.82 -7.44
CA SER A 101 15.63 -27.79 -6.19
C SER A 101 16.06 -26.39 -5.71
N SER A 102 15.87 -25.35 -6.53
CA SER A 102 16.32 -23.97 -6.26
C SER A 102 15.17 -22.96 -6.13
N LEU A 103 13.93 -23.39 -6.30
CA LEU A 103 12.75 -22.51 -6.39
C LEU A 103 12.09 -22.17 -5.05
N TYR A 104 12.53 -22.79 -3.95
CA TYR A 104 12.05 -22.56 -2.58
C TYR A 104 13.23 -22.40 -1.62
#